data_AF-A0A5J4L1W8-F1
#
_entry.id   AF-A0A5J4L1W8-F1
#
_cell.length_a   1.000
_cell.length_b   1.000
_cell.length_c   1.000
_cell.angle_alpha   90.00
_cell.angle_beta   90.00
_cell.angle_gamma   90.00
#
_symmetry.space_group_name_H-M   'P 1'
#
loop_
_entity.id
_entity.type
_entity.pdbx_description
1 polymer ?
#
loop_
_entity_poly.entity_id
_entity_poly.type
_entity_poly.pdbx_seq_one_letter_code
_entity_poly.pdbx_strand_id
1 'polypeptide(L)'
;MERKKQFHIEVFPQGVGILIDYCYDYSGHETKDTDTDGLILDLGHFTIDIVPFEKGVAVRDGSGMLEGEGISKVCDELADYIQVETKVRLNEQETKDVFLKGSLPIYGKEKDLSTVIRDIVEKYVEEMLQTISSRWERRIQRANKLIIAGGGAYYLQQYIPKRYADLIYIPDEPEFANARGFFKGLKLKFPDAKTEGLSE
;
A
#
# COMPACT_ATOMS: atom_id res chain seq x y z
N MET A 1 35.73 25.37 -19.98
CA MET A 1 35.65 24.97 -18.56
C MET A 1 34.38 24.15 -18.40
N GLU A 2 34.48 22.82 -18.36
CA GLU A 2 33.31 21.97 -18.14
C GLU A 2 32.79 22.19 -16.72
N ARG A 3 31.53 22.61 -16.59
CA ARG A 3 30.85 22.61 -15.29
C ARG A 3 30.64 21.16 -14.89
N LYS A 4 31.47 20.64 -13.98
CA LYS A 4 31.20 19.36 -13.32
C LYS A 4 29.87 19.50 -12.57
N LYS A 5 28.85 18.76 -13.02
CA LYS A 5 27.61 18.60 -12.25
C LYS A 5 27.92 17.73 -11.04
N GLN A 6 27.59 18.21 -9.85
CA GLN A 6 27.64 17.43 -8.62
C GLN A 6 26.25 16.87 -8.36
N PHE A 7 26.15 15.56 -8.20
CA PHE A 7 24.90 14.87 -7.88
C PHE A 7 24.92 14.42 -6.42
N HIS A 8 23.81 14.64 -5.73
CA HIS A 8 23.54 14.04 -4.42
C HIS A 8 22.69 12.79 -4.65
N ILE A 9 23.21 11.63 -4.20
CA ILE A 9 22.54 10.33 -4.36
C ILE A 9 22.26 9.81 -2.96
N GLU A 10 21.01 9.47 -2.70
CA GLU A 10 20.55 8.82 -1.48
C GLU A 10 19.76 7.58 -1.83
N VAL A 11 19.89 6.54 -1.00
CA VAL A 11 19.16 5.29 -1.15
C VAL A 11 18.34 5.08 0.10
N PHE A 12 17.03 4.98 -0.07
CA PHE A 12 16.09 4.68 1.00
C PHE A 12 15.52 3.27 0.79
N PRO A 13 15.38 2.48 1.86
CA PRO A 13 14.64 1.22 1.77
C PRO A 13 13.18 1.45 1.40
N GLN A 14 12.60 0.50 0.68
CA GLN A 14 11.16 0.42 0.48
C GLN A 14 10.44 0.31 1.84
N GLY A 15 9.25 0.90 1.98
CA GLY A 15 8.56 1.05 3.27
C GLY A 15 8.99 2.29 4.06
N VAL A 16 10.29 2.62 4.09
CA VAL A 16 10.77 3.86 4.73
C VAL A 16 10.26 5.09 3.97
N GLY A 17 10.21 5.03 2.64
CA GLY A 17 9.60 6.08 1.82
C GLY A 17 8.14 6.33 2.23
N ILE A 18 7.33 5.27 2.36
CA ILE A 18 5.93 5.38 2.80
C ILE A 18 5.82 6.06 4.17
N LEU A 19 6.68 5.73 5.14
CA LEU A 19 6.68 6.39 6.44
C LEU A 19 7.01 7.89 6.32
N ILE A 20 8.00 8.26 5.51
CA ILE A 20 8.32 9.67 5.25
C ILE A 20 7.14 10.40 4.59
N ASP A 21 6.49 9.76 3.61
CA ASP A 21 5.31 10.32 2.94
C ASP A 21 4.15 10.57 3.89
N TYR A 22 3.96 9.67 4.87
CA TYR A 22 2.95 9.79 5.92
C TYR A 22 3.28 10.92 6.93
N CYS A 23 4.55 11.00 7.36
CA CYS A 23 4.96 11.93 8.41
C CYS A 23 5.08 13.37 7.92
N TYR A 24 5.47 13.61 6.67
CA TYR A 24 5.86 14.95 6.20
C TYR A 24 5.09 15.40 4.95
N ASP A 25 4.84 16.71 4.83
CA ASP A 25 4.40 17.34 3.57
C ASP A 25 5.58 17.63 2.62
N TYR A 26 5.27 18.22 1.45
CA TYR A 26 6.28 18.61 0.45
C TYR A 26 7.16 19.81 0.87
N SER A 27 6.75 20.55 1.90
CA SER A 27 7.51 21.64 2.51
C SER A 27 8.42 21.15 3.63
N GLY A 28 8.31 19.88 4.02
CA GLY A 28 9.08 19.27 5.10
C GLY A 28 8.47 19.48 6.49
N HIS A 29 7.24 19.96 6.60
CA HIS A 29 6.54 20.06 7.89
C HIS A 29 5.92 18.71 8.26
N GLU A 30 5.94 18.40 9.55
CA GLU A 30 5.25 17.21 10.07
C GLU A 30 3.72 17.38 9.94
N THR A 31 3.08 16.42 9.27
CA THR A 31 1.64 16.42 8.99
C THR A 31 0.83 15.47 9.87
N LYS A 32 1.50 14.53 10.53
CA LYS A 32 0.90 13.51 11.37
C LYS A 32 1.64 13.43 12.68
N ASP A 33 0.96 12.92 13.71
CA ASP A 33 1.60 12.67 14.99
C ASP A 33 2.72 11.63 14.80
N THR A 34 3.94 12.13 14.90
CA THR A 34 5.16 11.34 14.79
C THR A 34 5.41 10.57 16.08
N ASP A 35 4.77 10.84 17.22
CA ASP A 35 4.94 10.04 18.45
C ASP A 35 3.98 8.82 18.48
N THR A 36 3.91 8.10 17.35
CA THR A 36 3.07 6.91 17.21
C THR A 36 3.88 5.67 16.82
N ASP A 37 3.44 4.51 17.31
CA ASP A 37 3.99 3.20 16.97
C ASP A 37 3.10 2.52 15.93
N GLY A 38 3.69 1.73 15.03
CA GLY A 38 2.91 1.04 14.03
C GLY A 38 3.71 0.17 13.07
N LEU A 39 3.04 -0.25 11.99
CA LEU A 39 3.65 -1.00 10.90
C LEU A 39 3.34 -0.32 9.56
N ILE A 40 4.34 -0.23 8.70
CA ILE A 40 4.16 -0.04 7.26
C ILE A 40 3.94 -1.41 6.62
N LEU A 41 2.90 -1.50 5.79
CA LEU A 41 2.58 -2.65 4.96
C LEU A 41 2.63 -2.20 3.49
N ASP A 42 3.75 -2.44 2.80
CA ASP A 42 3.86 -2.18 1.37
C ASP A 42 3.28 -3.37 0.60
N LEU A 43 2.03 -3.22 0.20
CA LEU A 43 1.25 -4.24 -0.48
C LEU A 43 1.55 -4.21 -1.98
N GLY A 44 2.40 -5.13 -2.41
CA GLY A 44 2.71 -5.40 -3.80
C GLY A 44 1.73 -6.38 -4.45
N HIS A 45 2.08 -6.79 -5.67
CA HIS A 45 1.27 -7.78 -6.40
C HIS A 45 1.32 -9.16 -5.74
N PHE A 46 2.51 -9.65 -5.40
CA PHE A 46 2.72 -10.99 -4.81
C PHE A 46 3.18 -10.95 -3.35
N THR A 47 3.69 -9.83 -2.86
CA THR A 47 4.35 -9.73 -1.56
C THR A 47 3.76 -8.60 -0.72
N ILE A 48 3.95 -8.70 0.59
CA ILE A 48 3.77 -7.58 1.53
C ILE A 48 5.10 -7.33 2.23
N ASP A 49 5.72 -6.17 2.02
CA ASP A 49 6.87 -5.75 2.82
C ASP A 49 6.40 -5.08 4.11
N ILE A 50 7.01 -5.45 5.22
CA ILE A 50 6.61 -5.03 6.56
C ILE A 50 7.77 -4.29 7.19
N VAL A 51 7.54 -3.03 7.56
CA VAL A 51 8.52 -2.20 8.26
C VAL A 51 7.88 -1.64 9.54
N PRO A 52 8.27 -2.10 10.73
CA PRO A 52 7.84 -1.49 11.97
C PRO A 52 8.35 -0.06 12.10
N PHE A 53 7.60 0.78 12.79
CA PHE A 53 8.07 2.08 13.23
C PHE A 53 7.70 2.33 14.69
N GLU A 54 8.58 3.03 15.38
CA GLU A 54 8.40 3.47 16.75
C GLU A 54 8.63 4.98 16.80
N LYS A 55 7.68 5.71 17.38
CA LYS A 55 7.74 7.18 17.44
C LYS A 55 8.13 7.79 16.09
N GLY A 56 7.45 7.33 15.03
CA GLY A 56 7.59 7.90 13.69
C GLY A 56 8.93 7.59 13.01
N VAL A 57 9.76 6.73 13.61
CA VAL A 57 11.06 6.30 13.08
C VAL A 57 11.00 4.83 12.70
N ALA A 58 11.40 4.50 11.48
CA ALA A 58 11.47 3.13 11.02
C ALA A 58 12.46 2.30 11.85
N VAL A 59 12.02 1.12 12.28
CA VAL A 59 12.81 0.18 13.07
C VAL A 59 13.17 -1.02 12.19
N ARG A 60 14.48 -1.23 12.01
CA ARG A 60 14.99 -2.35 11.22
C ARG A 60 14.66 -3.70 11.86
N ASP A 61 14.69 -3.77 13.19
CA ASP A 61 14.35 -4.99 13.92
C ASP A 61 12.86 -5.32 13.78
N GLY A 62 12.57 -6.53 13.32
CA GLY A 62 11.22 -6.94 12.94
C GLY A 62 10.77 -6.44 11.57
N SER A 63 11.65 -5.89 10.71
CA SER A 63 11.31 -5.78 9.29
C SER A 63 11.25 -7.16 8.64
N GLY A 64 10.36 -7.36 7.67
CA GLY A 64 10.24 -8.64 6.98
C GLY A 64 9.36 -8.58 5.75
N MET A 65 9.14 -9.73 5.13
CA MET A 65 8.32 -9.86 3.93
C MET A 65 7.39 -11.07 4.07
N LEU A 66 6.17 -10.91 3.57
CA LEU A 66 5.22 -12.00 3.38
C LEU A 66 5.12 -12.33 1.88
N GLU A 67 5.68 -13.45 1.47
CA GLU A 67 5.55 -13.94 0.09
C GLU A 67 4.21 -14.64 -0.14
N GLY A 68 3.64 -14.44 -1.32
CA GLY A 68 2.35 -15.02 -1.70
C GLY A 68 1.14 -14.33 -1.05
N GLU A 69 1.35 -13.34 -0.19
CA GLU A 69 0.29 -12.64 0.55
C GLU A 69 -0.17 -11.34 -0.14
N GLY A 70 0.35 -11.02 -1.33
CA GLY A 70 -0.02 -9.81 -2.09
C GLY A 70 -1.46 -9.77 -2.61
N ILE A 71 -1.79 -8.70 -3.33
CA ILE A 71 -3.16 -8.48 -3.86
C ILE A 71 -3.58 -9.53 -4.91
N SER A 72 -2.64 -10.31 -5.46
CA SER A 72 -2.95 -11.40 -6.39
C SER A 72 -3.99 -12.36 -5.82
N LYS A 73 -3.98 -12.63 -4.51
CA LYS A 73 -4.97 -13.49 -3.85
C LYS A 73 -6.42 -13.04 -4.08
N VAL A 74 -6.67 -11.73 -4.03
CA VAL A 74 -7.99 -11.14 -4.28
C VAL A 74 -8.38 -11.32 -5.74
N CYS A 75 -7.44 -11.12 -6.66
CA CYS A 75 -7.66 -11.30 -8.09
C CYS A 75 -7.96 -12.77 -8.41
N ASP A 76 -7.18 -13.70 -7.86
CA ASP A 76 -7.34 -15.13 -8.07
C ASP A 76 -8.71 -15.62 -7.55
N GLU A 77 -9.10 -15.20 -6.34
CA GLU A 77 -10.41 -15.57 -5.77
C GLU A 77 -11.58 -15.00 -6.59
N LEU A 78 -11.46 -13.77 -7.10
CA LEU A 78 -12.47 -13.17 -7.98
C LEU A 78 -12.56 -13.92 -9.33
N ALA A 79 -11.42 -14.27 -9.93
CA ALA A 79 -11.38 -15.01 -11.18
C ALA A 79 -12.02 -16.41 -11.03
N ASP A 80 -11.71 -17.10 -9.93
CA ASP A 80 -12.28 -18.40 -9.59
C ASP A 80 -13.80 -18.31 -9.39
N TYR A 81 -14.27 -17.30 -8.64
CA TYR A 81 -15.69 -17.05 -8.46
C TYR A 81 -16.40 -16.86 -9.81
N ILE A 82 -15.86 -15.99 -10.67
CA ILE A 82 -16.43 -15.70 -11.99
C ILE A 82 -16.46 -16.97 -12.84
N GLN A 83 -15.40 -17.77 -12.85
CA GLN A 83 -15.34 -19.00 -13.61
C GLN A 83 -16.37 -20.03 -13.14
N VAL A 84 -16.51 -20.23 -11.83
CA VAL A 84 -17.48 -21.19 -11.26
C VAL A 84 -18.90 -20.78 -11.61
N GLU A 85 -19.24 -19.51 -11.39
CA GLU A 85 -20.58 -18.95 -11.46
C GLU A 85 -21.04 -18.70 -12.91
N THR A 86 -20.13 -18.32 -13.80
CA THR A 86 -20.49 -17.83 -15.15
C THR A 86 -19.91 -18.68 -16.28
N LYS A 87 -18.96 -19.58 -15.97
CA LYS A 87 -18.14 -20.34 -16.93
C LYS A 87 -17.20 -19.50 -17.80
N VAL A 88 -17.14 -18.19 -17.59
CA VAL A 88 -16.17 -17.29 -18.23
C VAL A 88 -14.82 -17.44 -17.52
N ARG A 89 -13.75 -17.64 -18.29
CA ARG A 89 -12.38 -17.60 -17.76
C ARG A 89 -11.77 -16.26 -18.09
N LEU A 90 -11.27 -15.58 -17.08
CA LEU A 90 -10.57 -14.31 -17.21
C LEU A 90 -9.07 -14.52 -16.98
N ASN A 91 -8.25 -13.78 -17.71
CA ASN A 91 -6.85 -13.59 -17.35
C ASN A 91 -6.69 -12.50 -16.28
N GLU A 92 -5.47 -12.33 -15.77
CA GLU A 92 -5.20 -11.40 -14.67
C GLU A 92 -5.61 -9.95 -14.97
N GLN A 93 -5.32 -9.45 -16.18
CA GLN A 93 -5.66 -8.08 -16.56
C GLN A 93 -7.18 -7.90 -16.66
N GLU A 94 -7.87 -8.87 -17.27
CA GLU A 94 -9.34 -8.85 -17.37
C GLU A 94 -9.99 -8.89 -15.98
N THR A 95 -9.43 -9.67 -15.04
CA THR A 95 -9.93 -9.72 -13.67
C THR A 95 -9.73 -8.40 -12.93
N LYS A 96 -8.58 -7.73 -13.13
CA LYS A 96 -8.35 -6.38 -12.58
C LYS A 96 -9.35 -5.38 -13.15
N ASP A 97 -9.58 -5.41 -14.47
CA ASP A 97 -10.55 -4.52 -15.11
C ASP A 97 -11.97 -4.74 -14.55
N VAL A 98 -12.38 -5.99 -14.33
CA VAL A 98 -13.65 -6.34 -13.69
C VAL A 98 -13.70 -5.87 -12.24
N PHE A 99 -12.63 -6.04 -11.48
CA PHE A 99 -12.54 -5.56 -10.10
C PHE A 99 -12.77 -4.04 -10.04
N LEU A 100 -12.08 -3.29 -10.90
CA LEU A 100 -12.17 -1.83 -10.95
C LEU A 100 -13.54 -1.35 -11.39
N LYS A 101 -14.13 -2.04 -12.37
CA LYS A 101 -15.47 -1.72 -12.88
C LYS A 101 -16.59 -2.13 -11.92
N GLY A 102 -16.38 -3.16 -11.11
CA GLY A 102 -17.39 -3.76 -10.25
C GLY A 102 -18.40 -4.66 -10.99
N SER A 103 -18.22 -4.89 -12.29
CA SER A 103 -19.17 -5.65 -13.12
C SER A 103 -18.50 -6.36 -14.29
N LEU A 104 -19.17 -7.39 -14.80
CA LEU A 104 -18.73 -8.17 -15.97
C LEU A 104 -19.87 -8.30 -16.99
N PRO A 105 -19.67 -7.93 -18.27
CA PRO A 105 -20.64 -8.19 -19.32
C PRO A 105 -20.69 -9.68 -19.68
N ILE A 106 -21.88 -10.28 -19.60
CA ILE A 106 -22.13 -11.70 -19.89
C ILE A 106 -23.36 -11.79 -20.79
N TYR A 107 -23.18 -12.36 -21.99
CA TYR A 107 -24.26 -12.51 -22.99
C TYR A 107 -25.09 -11.22 -23.22
N GLY A 108 -24.42 -10.06 -23.26
CA GLY A 108 -25.06 -8.77 -23.47
C GLY A 108 -25.76 -8.16 -22.25
N LYS A 109 -25.62 -8.76 -21.06
CA LYS A 109 -26.10 -8.21 -19.79
C LYS A 109 -24.92 -7.92 -18.85
N GLU A 110 -24.93 -6.77 -18.19
CA GLU A 110 -23.97 -6.47 -17.13
C GLU A 110 -24.35 -7.26 -15.87
N LYS A 111 -23.43 -8.08 -15.37
CA LYS A 111 -23.54 -8.73 -14.06
C LYS A 111 -22.80 -7.88 -13.03
N ASP A 112 -23.55 -7.35 -12.06
CA ASP A 112 -22.96 -6.66 -10.91
C ASP A 112 -22.22 -7.67 -10.01
N LEU A 113 -21.00 -7.32 -9.64
CA LEU A 113 -20.10 -8.10 -8.78
C LEU A 113 -19.67 -7.30 -7.54
N SER A 114 -20.19 -6.10 -7.35
CA SER A 114 -19.76 -5.18 -6.28
C SER A 114 -19.85 -5.79 -4.88
N THR A 115 -20.90 -6.57 -4.60
CA THR A 115 -21.04 -7.27 -3.31
C THR A 115 -20.02 -8.41 -3.16
N VAL A 116 -19.80 -9.19 -4.22
CA VAL A 116 -18.82 -10.28 -4.22
C VAL A 116 -17.40 -9.73 -4.01
N ILE A 117 -17.06 -8.66 -4.72
CA ILE A 117 -15.76 -7.98 -4.59
C ILE A 117 -15.56 -7.49 -3.16
N ARG A 118 -16.55 -6.81 -2.58
CA ARG A 118 -16.47 -6.38 -1.17
C ARG A 118 -16.22 -7.55 -0.24
N ASP A 119 -16.98 -8.64 -0.38
CA ASP A 119 -16.87 -9.79 0.52
C ASP A 119 -15.49 -10.47 0.41
N ILE A 120 -14.95 -10.61 -0.81
CA ILE A 120 -13.61 -11.14 -1.05
C ILE A 120 -12.55 -10.22 -0.43
N VAL A 121 -12.65 -8.90 -0.62
CA VAL A 121 -11.66 -7.96 -0.10
C VAL A 121 -11.71 -7.88 1.43
N GLU A 122 -12.90 -7.84 2.02
CA GLU A 122 -13.05 -7.84 3.48
C GLU A 122 -12.46 -9.10 4.10
N LYS A 123 -12.71 -10.27 3.49
CA LYS A 123 -12.09 -11.54 3.88
C LYS A 123 -10.57 -11.49 3.76
N TYR A 124 -10.04 -11.00 2.65
CA TYR A 124 -8.60 -10.84 2.45
C TYR A 124 -7.96 -9.94 3.51
N VAL A 125 -8.59 -8.82 3.86
CA VAL A 125 -8.11 -7.91 4.90
C VAL A 125 -8.04 -8.63 6.26
N GLU A 126 -9.05 -9.42 6.61
CA GLU A 126 -9.04 -10.23 7.83
C GLU A 126 -7.89 -11.24 7.85
N GLU A 127 -7.73 -12.01 6.76
CA GLU A 127 -6.69 -13.03 6.64
C GLU A 127 -5.28 -12.42 6.67
N MET A 128 -5.09 -11.28 5.99
CA MET A 128 -3.87 -10.50 6.03
C MET A 128 -3.54 -10.07 7.46
N LEU A 129 -4.50 -9.47 8.18
CA LEU A 129 -4.29 -9.01 9.56
C LEU A 129 -4.00 -10.17 10.51
N GLN A 130 -4.66 -11.31 10.34
CA GLN A 130 -4.37 -12.53 11.11
C GLN A 130 -2.95 -13.06 10.83
N THR A 131 -2.56 -13.08 9.56
CA THR A 131 -1.22 -13.52 9.14
C THR A 131 -0.14 -12.62 9.74
N ILE A 132 -0.31 -11.30 9.65
CA ILE A 132 0.63 -10.36 10.25
C ILE A 132 0.62 -10.51 11.78
N SER A 133 -0.55 -10.66 12.41
CA SER A 133 -0.65 -10.86 13.86
C SER A 133 0.09 -12.10 14.33
N SER A 134 0.12 -13.18 13.54
CA SER A 134 0.83 -14.41 13.90
C SER A 134 2.36 -14.26 13.98
N ARG A 135 2.94 -13.34 13.20
CA ARG A 135 4.40 -13.14 13.10
C ARG A 135 4.87 -11.86 13.81
N TRP A 136 3.99 -10.87 13.96
CA TRP A 136 4.25 -9.55 14.56
C TRP A 136 3.34 -9.25 15.75
N GLU A 137 2.83 -10.26 16.46
CA GLU A 137 1.81 -10.15 17.51
C GLU A 137 2.02 -8.97 18.47
N ARG A 138 3.21 -8.89 19.10
CA ARG A 138 3.54 -7.83 20.06
C ARG A 138 3.55 -6.43 19.45
N ARG A 139 3.91 -6.32 18.16
CA ARG A 139 3.96 -5.05 17.42
C ARG A 139 2.54 -4.61 17.06
N ILE A 140 1.71 -5.52 16.54
CA ILE A 140 0.31 -5.21 16.21
C ILE A 140 -0.48 -4.83 17.47
N GLN A 141 -0.32 -5.57 18.58
CA GLN A 141 -1.05 -5.27 19.82
C GLN A 141 -0.77 -3.86 20.37
N ARG A 142 0.40 -3.30 20.05
CA ARG A 142 0.82 -1.96 20.48
C ARG A 142 0.73 -0.92 19.36
N ALA A 143 0.36 -1.32 18.15
CA ALA A 143 0.31 -0.43 17.00
C ALA A 143 -0.86 0.54 17.14
N ASN A 144 -0.56 1.83 17.04
CA ASN A 144 -1.56 2.86 16.87
C ASN A 144 -2.07 2.91 15.43
N LYS A 145 -1.20 2.57 14.46
CA LYS A 145 -1.50 2.61 13.03
C LYS A 145 -0.88 1.46 12.24
N LEU A 146 -1.63 1.01 11.22
CA LEU A 146 -1.15 0.20 10.11
C LEU A 146 -1.25 1.04 8.84
N ILE A 147 -0.12 1.44 8.29
CA ILE A 147 -0.05 2.24 7.06
C ILE A 147 0.10 1.28 5.90
N ILE A 148 -0.94 1.12 5.09
CA ILE A 148 -0.94 0.23 3.94
C ILE A 148 -0.76 1.07 2.68
N ALA A 149 0.28 0.80 1.91
CA ALA A 149 0.58 1.49 0.66
C ALA A 149 1.02 0.48 -0.41
N GLY A 150 1.54 0.96 -1.54
CA GLY A 150 1.87 0.10 -2.67
C GLY A 150 0.69 -0.12 -3.62
N GLY A 151 0.99 -0.67 -4.80
CA GLY A 151 0.00 -0.80 -5.88
C GLY A 151 -1.21 -1.68 -5.54
N GLY A 152 -1.06 -2.63 -4.62
CA GLY A 152 -2.18 -3.45 -4.17
C GLY A 152 -3.11 -2.74 -3.19
N ALA A 153 -2.62 -1.74 -2.45
CA ALA A 153 -3.43 -1.00 -1.48
C ALA A 153 -4.53 -0.15 -2.15
N TYR A 154 -4.33 0.25 -3.40
CA TYR A 154 -5.34 0.93 -4.22
C TYR A 154 -6.67 0.16 -4.26
N TYR A 155 -6.59 -1.17 -4.33
CA TYR A 155 -7.77 -2.05 -4.41
C TYR A 155 -8.50 -2.20 -3.06
N LEU A 156 -7.89 -1.80 -1.94
CA LEU A 156 -8.48 -1.98 -0.60
C LEU A 156 -9.23 -0.75 -0.08
N GLN A 157 -8.93 0.46 -0.58
CA GLN A 157 -9.34 1.74 0.02
C GLN A 157 -10.82 1.83 0.40
N GLN A 158 -11.71 1.37 -0.47
CA GLN A 158 -13.17 1.46 -0.29
C GLN A 158 -13.78 0.27 0.47
N TYR A 159 -12.99 -0.75 0.79
CA TYR A 159 -13.45 -2.02 1.35
C TYR A 159 -12.87 -2.32 2.72
N ILE A 160 -12.14 -1.39 3.33
CA ILE A 160 -11.65 -1.57 4.71
C ILE A 160 -12.85 -1.67 5.67
N PRO A 161 -12.97 -2.76 6.44
CA PRO A 161 -14.02 -2.90 7.44
C PRO A 161 -14.01 -1.75 8.44
N LYS A 162 -15.18 -1.19 8.76
CA LYS A 162 -15.31 -0.04 9.68
C LYS A 162 -14.62 -0.22 11.04
N ARG A 163 -14.55 -1.46 11.54
CA ARG A 163 -13.84 -1.80 12.80
C ARG A 163 -12.35 -1.49 12.77
N TYR A 164 -11.76 -1.38 11.58
CA TYR A 164 -10.34 -1.05 11.38
C TYR A 164 -10.10 0.39 10.94
N ALA A 165 -11.14 1.22 10.81
CA ALA A 165 -11.01 2.59 10.29
C ALA A 165 -10.05 3.45 11.14
N ASP A 166 -9.97 3.21 12.45
CA ASP A 166 -9.05 3.93 13.34
C ASP A 166 -7.63 3.34 13.33
N LEU A 167 -7.46 2.10 12.90
CA LEU A 167 -6.16 1.41 12.88
C LEU A 167 -5.48 1.53 11.52
N ILE A 168 -6.21 1.32 10.43
CA ILE A 168 -5.67 1.28 9.07
C ILE A 168 -5.69 2.68 8.47
N TYR A 169 -4.57 3.07 7.88
CA TYR A 169 -4.44 4.25 7.06
C TYR A 169 -3.93 3.84 5.67
N ILE A 170 -4.63 4.27 4.62
CA ILE A 170 -4.19 4.12 3.23
C ILE A 170 -4.05 5.54 2.66
N PRO A 171 -2.86 5.95 2.21
CA PRO A 171 -2.70 7.27 1.59
C PRO A 171 -3.40 7.33 0.24
N ASP A 172 -3.69 8.54 -0.22
CA ASP A 172 -4.11 8.79 -1.60
C ASP A 172 -2.99 8.36 -2.57
N GLU A 173 -3.41 7.79 -3.71
CA GLU A 173 -2.51 7.19 -4.72
C GLU A 173 -1.38 6.36 -4.07
N PRO A 174 -1.74 5.28 -3.35
CA PRO A 174 -0.82 4.54 -2.49
C PRO A 174 0.35 3.90 -3.25
N GLU A 175 0.20 3.66 -4.56
CA GLU A 175 1.26 3.20 -5.46
C GLU A 175 2.45 4.16 -5.55
N PHE A 176 2.24 5.46 -5.32
CA PHE A 176 3.29 6.47 -5.38
C PHE A 176 3.88 6.84 -4.02
N ALA A 177 3.38 6.27 -2.92
CA ALA A 177 3.77 6.68 -1.57
C ALA A 177 5.28 6.53 -1.30
N ASN A 178 5.92 5.45 -1.75
CA ASN A 178 7.38 5.34 -1.66
C ASN A 178 8.09 6.44 -2.47
N ALA A 179 7.66 6.69 -3.71
CA ALA A 179 8.30 7.68 -4.58
C ALA A 179 8.16 9.11 -4.02
N ARG A 180 6.96 9.49 -3.56
CA ARG A 180 6.71 10.75 -2.86
C ARG A 180 7.58 10.87 -1.61
N GLY A 181 7.64 9.80 -0.82
CA GLY A 181 8.47 9.71 0.37
C GLY A 181 9.96 9.90 0.10
N PHE A 182 10.50 9.27 -0.95
CA PHE A 182 11.89 9.45 -1.34
C PHE A 182 12.17 10.90 -1.77
N PHE A 183 11.25 11.52 -2.50
CA PHE A 183 11.36 12.92 -2.88
C PHE A 183 11.35 13.86 -1.66
N LYS A 184 10.40 13.67 -0.74
CA LYS A 184 10.31 14.40 0.53
C LYS A 184 11.58 14.21 1.37
N GLY A 185 12.06 12.96 1.50
CA GLY A 185 13.27 12.61 2.23
C GLY A 185 14.54 13.26 1.66
N LEU A 186 14.64 13.36 0.34
CA LEU A 186 15.73 14.11 -0.32
C LEU A 186 15.68 15.60 0.01
N LYS A 187 14.50 16.23 -0.04
CA LYS A 187 14.33 17.65 0.35
C LYS A 187 14.68 17.91 1.81
N LEU A 188 14.28 17.01 2.72
CA LEU A 188 14.62 17.10 4.15
C LEU A 188 16.13 17.01 4.39
N LYS A 189 16.84 16.13 3.66
CA LYS A 189 18.31 16.01 3.78
C LYS A 189 19.08 17.14 3.10
N PHE A 190 18.56 17.67 1.99
CA PHE A 190 19.22 18.68 1.17
C PHE A 190 18.26 19.85 0.85
N PRO A 191 17.92 20.69 1.85
CA PRO A 191 16.93 21.76 1.68
C PRO A 191 17.33 22.81 0.62
N ASP A 192 18.63 23.02 0.41
CA ASP A 192 19.16 24.00 -0.54
C ASP A 192 19.32 23.43 -1.98
N ALA A 193 19.01 22.16 -2.19
CA ALA A 193 19.15 21.53 -3.50
C ALA A 193 18.07 22.05 -4.47
N LYS A 194 18.51 22.69 -5.56
CA LYS A 194 17.60 23.16 -6.61
C LYS A 194 16.91 21.99 -7.30
N THR A 195 15.58 21.98 -7.27
CA THR A 195 14.73 21.05 -8.03
C THR A 195 14.29 21.72 -9.34
N GLU A 196 15.24 22.06 -10.21
CA GLU A 196 14.90 22.61 -11.53
C GLU A 196 14.23 21.51 -12.38
N GLY A 197 12.96 21.70 -12.78
CA GLY A 197 12.28 20.91 -13.81
C GLY A 197 11.30 19.82 -13.36
N LEU A 198 10.95 19.74 -12.07
CA LEU A 198 9.84 18.90 -11.59
C LEU A 198 8.67 19.83 -11.29
N SER A 199 7.71 19.92 -12.22
CA SER A 199 6.50 20.73 -12.05
C SER A 199 5.65 20.19 -10.90
N GLU A 200 5.08 21.12 -10.12
CA GLU A 200 4.03 20.91 -9.11
C GLU A 200 2.80 20.18 -9.67
#